data_AF-A0A951A4L6-F1
#
_entry.id   AF-A0A951A4L6-F1
#
_cell.length_a   1.000
_cell.length_b   1.000
_cell.length_c   1.000
_cell.angle_alpha   90.00
_cell.angle_beta   90.00
_cell.angle_gamma   90.00
#
_symmetry.space_group_name_H-M   'P 1'
#
loop_
_entity.id
_entity.type
_entity.pdbx_description
1 polymer ?
#
loop_
_entity_poly.entity_id
_entity_poly.type
_entity_poly.pdbx_seq_one_letter_code
_entity_poly.pdbx_strand_id
1 'polypeptide(L)'
;KPALCAGALAEEYERLGGRVRWHGKPHPSVYDSCLDLLGIADRRRLLAIGDSLRTDIAGAAGAGIDSLFIAGGIHASEFSRDGALDVQRIEAALEESGLRPVAAAAHFAWERLSG
;
A
#
# COMPACT_ATOMS: atom_id res chain seq x y z
N LYS A 1 4.30 -12.67 17.81
CA LYS A 1 3.32 -11.94 18.65
C LYS A 1 2.64 -10.93 17.72
N PRO A 2 1.32 -10.95 17.50
CA PRO A 2 0.70 -9.89 16.70
C PRO A 2 1.03 -8.55 17.37
N ALA A 3 1.54 -7.60 16.61
CA ALA A 3 1.87 -6.29 17.14
C ALA A 3 0.58 -5.59 17.55
N LEU A 4 0.48 -5.14 18.80
CA LEU A 4 -0.61 -4.28 19.27
C LEU A 4 -0.45 -2.92 18.56
N CYS A 5 -1.13 -2.76 17.43
CA CYS A 5 -1.21 -1.49 16.73
C CYS A 5 -2.60 -0.87 16.92
N ALA A 6 -2.75 0.40 16.55
CA ALA A 6 -4.04 1.10 16.63
C ALA A 6 -5.14 0.35 15.86
N GLY A 7 -4.80 -0.28 14.73
CA GLY A 7 -5.75 -1.09 13.95
C GLY A 7 -6.25 -2.32 14.70
N ALA A 8 -5.36 -3.10 15.33
CA ALA A 8 -5.75 -4.28 16.09
C ALA A 8 -6.67 -3.94 17.28
N LEU A 9 -6.44 -2.81 17.95
CA LEU A 9 -7.31 -2.32 19.03
C LEU A 9 -8.68 -1.88 18.48
N ALA A 10 -8.69 -1.19 17.35
CA ALA A 10 -9.90 -0.71 16.71
C ALA A 10 -10.81 -1.86 16.24
N GLU A 11 -10.25 -2.89 15.59
CA GLU A 11 -10.97 -4.10 15.20
C GLU A 11 -11.64 -4.79 16.39
N GLU A 12 -10.91 -4.94 17.51
CA GLU A 12 -11.45 -5.55 18.72
C GLU A 12 -12.56 -4.69 19.34
N TYR A 13 -12.43 -3.36 19.30
CA TYR A 13 -13.47 -2.45 19.79
C TYR A 13 -14.76 -2.53 18.95
N GLU A 14 -14.66 -2.63 17.62
CA GLU A 14 -15.81 -2.89 16.75
C GLU A 14 -16.48 -4.24 17.04
N ARG A 15 -15.67 -5.29 17.27
CA ARG A 15 -16.17 -6.63 17.63
C ARG A 15 -17.00 -6.62 18.92
N LEU A 16 -16.67 -5.73 19.86
CA LEU A 16 -17.40 -5.51 21.10
C LEU A 16 -18.64 -4.60 20.93
N GLY A 17 -18.96 -4.16 19.71
CA GLY A 17 -20.09 -3.28 19.40
C GLY A 17 -19.78 -1.78 19.50
N GLY A 18 -18.51 -1.42 19.70
CA GLY A 18 -18.05 -0.04 19.65
C GLY A 18 -18.14 0.52 18.22
N ARG A 19 -18.26 1.85 18.11
CA ARG A 19 -18.24 2.54 16.80
C ARG A 19 -16.84 3.07 16.54
N VAL A 20 -16.20 2.61 15.47
CA VAL A 20 -14.90 3.10 15.01
C VAL A 20 -15.05 3.95 13.76
N ARG A 21 -14.23 5.00 13.66
CA ARG A 21 -14.00 5.74 12.43
C ARG A 21 -12.58 5.45 11.96
N TRP A 22 -12.47 4.74 10.86
CA TRP A 22 -11.19 4.41 10.26
C TRP A 22 -10.65 5.57 9.44
N HIS A 23 -9.39 5.91 9.69
CA HIS A 23 -8.66 6.94 8.96
C HIS A 23 -7.32 6.36 8.49
N GLY A 24 -6.94 6.67 7.24
CA GLY A 24 -5.74 6.11 6.61
C GLY A 24 -6.07 5.00 5.62
N LYS A 25 -5.02 4.38 5.07
CA LYS A 25 -5.13 3.32 4.07
C LYS A 25 -5.88 2.09 4.65
N PRO A 26 -6.77 1.43 3.89
CA PRO A 26 -7.03 1.61 2.45
C PRO A 26 -8.08 2.68 2.10
N HIS A 27 -8.52 3.53 3.02
CA HIS A 27 -9.53 4.55 2.69
C HIS A 27 -8.97 5.61 1.73
N PRO A 28 -9.67 5.92 0.62
CA PRO A 28 -9.20 6.89 -0.38
C PRO A 28 -8.90 8.30 0.17
N SER A 29 -9.52 8.67 1.29
CA SER A 29 -9.41 10.01 1.91
C SER A 29 -7.97 10.42 2.26
N VAL A 30 -7.08 9.46 2.49
CA VAL A 30 -5.66 9.75 2.72
C VAL A 30 -4.99 10.29 1.45
N TYR A 31 -5.37 9.80 0.28
CA TYR A 31 -4.85 10.26 -1.01
C TYR A 31 -5.44 11.60 -1.41
N ASP A 32 -6.73 11.83 -1.13
CA ASP A 32 -7.36 13.14 -1.33
C ASP A 32 -6.63 14.23 -0.53
N SER A 33 -6.31 13.93 0.74
CA SER A 33 -5.52 14.83 1.59
C SER A 33 -4.13 15.10 1.01
N CYS A 34 -3.48 14.11 0.38
CA CYS A 34 -2.18 14.29 -0.26
C CYS A 34 -2.26 15.18 -1.50
N LEU A 35 -3.29 14.99 -2.34
CA LEU A 35 -3.53 15.82 -3.53
C LEU A 35 -3.74 17.29 -3.15
N ASP A 36 -4.56 17.53 -2.11
CA ASP A 36 -4.81 18.88 -1.59
C ASP A 36 -3.54 19.53 -1.05
N LEU A 37 -2.76 18.82 -0.23
CA LEU A 37 -1.50 19.31 0.34
C LEU A 37 -0.46 19.64 -0.73
N LEU A 38 -0.41 18.85 -1.81
CA LEU A 38 0.52 19.04 -2.92
C LEU A 38 0.01 20.03 -3.99
N GLY A 39 -1.24 20.49 -3.88
CA GLY A 39 -1.87 21.33 -4.90
C GLY A 39 -2.00 20.64 -6.27
N ILE A 40 -2.19 19.32 -6.27
CA ILE A 40 -2.28 18.50 -7.49
C ILE A 40 -3.75 18.15 -7.74
N ALA A 41 -4.34 18.72 -8.79
CA ALA A 41 -5.73 18.42 -9.17
C ALA A 41 -5.86 17.09 -9.95
N ASP A 42 -4.83 16.72 -10.74
CA ASP A 42 -4.86 15.52 -11.56
C ASP A 42 -4.24 14.33 -10.82
N ARG A 43 -5.10 13.36 -10.47
CA ARG A 43 -4.73 12.10 -9.79
C ARG A 43 -3.66 11.31 -10.54
N ARG A 44 -3.59 11.43 -11.87
CA ARG A 44 -2.59 10.75 -12.71
C ARG A 44 -1.17 11.24 -12.50
N ARG A 45 -0.99 12.36 -11.81
CA ARG A 45 0.32 12.89 -11.43
C ARG A 45 0.84 12.33 -10.10
N LEU A 46 0.07 11.47 -9.44
CA LEU A 46 0.44 10.86 -8.18
C LEU A 46 0.79 9.39 -8.39
N LEU A 47 1.86 8.93 -7.73
CA LEU A 47 2.24 7.52 -7.66
C LEU A 47 2.30 7.11 -6.19
N ALA A 48 1.45 6.18 -5.79
CA ALA A 48 1.50 5.57 -4.47
C ALA A 48 2.59 4.50 -4.44
N ILE A 49 3.53 4.58 -3.51
CA ILE A 49 4.61 3.59 -3.36
C ILE A 49 4.45 2.92 -2.01
N GLY A 50 4.35 1.59 -1.98
CA GLY A 50 4.16 0.86 -0.73
C GLY A 50 4.28 -0.65 -0.89
N ASP A 51 4.40 -1.33 0.24
CA ASP A 51 4.71 -2.76 0.36
C ASP A 51 3.53 -3.61 0.83
N SER A 52 2.36 -3.00 1.06
CA SER A 52 1.16 -3.69 1.48
C SER A 52 0.07 -3.67 0.40
N LEU A 53 -0.27 -4.86 -0.12
CA LEU A 53 -1.39 -5.00 -1.05
C LEU A 53 -2.71 -4.53 -0.42
N ARG A 54 -2.97 -4.90 0.83
CA ARG A 54 -4.22 -4.61 1.55
C ARG A 54 -4.41 -3.14 1.91
N THR A 55 -3.34 -2.37 2.03
CA THR A 55 -3.44 -0.97 2.48
C THR A 55 -2.96 0.00 1.40
N ASP A 56 -1.70 -0.07 0.98
CA ASP A 56 -1.12 0.84 -0.02
C ASP A 56 -1.79 0.71 -1.37
N ILE A 57 -1.72 -0.49 -1.94
CA ILE A 57 -2.15 -0.75 -3.32
C ILE A 57 -3.67 -0.73 -3.42
N ALA A 58 -4.37 -1.35 -2.46
CA ALA A 58 -5.82 -1.26 -2.37
C ALA A 58 -6.31 0.19 -2.20
N GLY A 59 -5.63 0.98 -1.38
CA GLY A 59 -5.97 2.38 -1.18
C GLY A 59 -5.75 3.22 -2.44
N ALA A 60 -4.64 3.00 -3.15
CA ALA A 60 -4.35 3.70 -4.40
C ALA A 60 -5.37 3.36 -5.49
N ALA A 61 -5.70 2.07 -5.64
CA ALA A 61 -6.73 1.60 -6.54
C ALA A 61 -8.10 2.22 -6.21
N GLY A 62 -8.50 2.23 -4.94
CA GLY A 62 -9.75 2.85 -4.48
C GLY A 62 -9.79 4.37 -4.69
N ALA A 63 -8.62 5.02 -4.76
CA ALA A 63 -8.48 6.45 -5.04
C ALA A 63 -8.29 6.77 -6.53
N GLY A 64 -8.22 5.77 -7.42
CA GLY A 64 -7.97 5.95 -8.86
C GLY A 64 -6.58 6.51 -9.17
N ILE A 65 -5.56 6.09 -8.40
CA ILE A 65 -4.18 6.57 -8.47
C ILE A 65 -3.25 5.40 -8.83
N ASP A 66 -2.23 5.68 -9.64
CA ASP A 66 -1.21 4.69 -9.99
C ASP A 66 -0.42 4.25 -8.75
N SER A 67 0.01 2.99 -8.73
CA SER A 67 0.79 2.46 -7.61
C SER A 67 1.98 1.60 -8.02
N LEU A 68 3.06 1.68 -7.25
CA LEU A 68 4.24 0.83 -7.32
C LEU A 68 4.28 -0.07 -6.09
N PHE A 69 4.22 -1.38 -6.33
CA PHE A 69 4.29 -2.38 -5.27
C PHE A 69 5.74 -2.72 -4.89
N ILE A 70 6.10 -2.56 -3.62
CA ILE A 70 7.42 -2.90 -3.09
C ILE A 70 7.38 -4.30 -2.47
N ALA A 71 7.74 -5.30 -3.27
CA ALA A 71 7.62 -6.70 -2.92
C ALA A 71 8.63 -7.16 -1.85
N GLY A 72 9.76 -6.45 -1.68
CA GLY A 72 10.76 -6.74 -0.66
C GLY A 72 10.53 -6.06 0.69
N GLY A 73 9.34 -5.50 0.95
CA GLY A 73 8.96 -4.94 2.25
C GLY A 73 8.39 -5.99 3.23
N ILE A 74 7.26 -5.69 3.88
CA ILE A 74 6.64 -6.57 4.90
C ILE A 74 6.35 -8.01 4.42
N HIS A 75 6.20 -8.20 3.11
CA HIS A 75 5.92 -9.49 2.47
C HIS A 75 7.15 -10.07 1.74
N ALA A 76 8.37 -9.64 2.05
CA ALA A 76 9.59 -10.09 1.36
C ALA A 76 9.73 -11.61 1.28
N SER A 77 9.42 -12.34 2.35
CA SER A 77 9.50 -13.81 2.38
C SER A 77 8.47 -14.50 1.48
N GLU A 78 7.38 -13.81 1.16
CA GLU A 78 6.32 -14.31 0.29
C GLU A 78 6.72 -14.12 -1.18
N PHE A 79 7.27 -12.96 -1.51
CA PHE A 79 7.55 -12.53 -2.88
C PHE A 79 9.01 -12.63 -3.31
N SER A 80 9.87 -13.27 -2.52
CA SER A 80 11.26 -13.51 -2.87
C SER A 80 11.60 -14.99 -2.94
N ARG A 81 12.45 -15.35 -3.88
CA ARG A 81 13.07 -16.68 -4.04
C ARG A 81 14.55 -16.49 -4.34
N ASP A 82 15.41 -17.15 -3.57
CA ASP A 82 16.87 -17.14 -3.75
C ASP A 82 17.49 -15.72 -3.81
N GLY A 83 16.91 -14.78 -3.06
CA GLY A 83 17.37 -13.38 -3.01
C GLY A 83 16.91 -12.50 -4.18
N ALA A 84 16.06 -13.02 -5.07
CA ALA A 84 15.43 -12.29 -6.16
C ALA A 84 13.90 -12.29 -6.02
N LEU A 85 13.22 -11.43 -6.78
CA LEU A 85 11.75 -11.43 -6.83
C LEU A 85 11.22 -12.71 -7.48
N ASP A 86 10.25 -13.33 -6.82
CA ASP A 86 9.44 -14.40 -7.41
C ASP A 86 8.24 -13.76 -8.13
N VAL A 87 8.44 -13.39 -9.40
CA VAL A 87 7.45 -12.69 -10.23
C VAL A 87 6.13 -13.47 -10.31
N GLN A 88 6.20 -14.80 -10.39
CA GLN A 88 5.00 -15.64 -10.48
C GLN A 88 4.13 -15.53 -9.22
N ARG A 89 4.75 -15.46 -8.03
CA ARG A 89 4.00 -15.26 -6.79
C ARG A 89 3.40 -13.87 -6.69
N ILE A 90 4.12 -12.85 -7.17
CA ILE A 90 3.60 -11.47 -7.21
C ILE A 90 2.38 -11.41 -8.13
N GLU A 91 2.48 -11.96 -9.34
CA GLU A 91 1.37 -12.00 -10.29
C GLU A 91 0.15 -12.74 -9.71
N ALA A 92 0.36 -13.89 -9.08
CA ALA A 92 -0.72 -14.66 -8.45
C ALA A 92 -1.43 -13.86 -7.33
N ALA A 93 -0.66 -13.18 -6.46
CA ALA A 93 -1.25 -12.36 -5.39
C ALA A 93 -1.99 -11.13 -5.94
N LEU A 94 -1.51 -10.52 -7.02
CA LEU A 94 -2.19 -9.43 -7.71
C LEU A 94 -3.47 -9.90 -8.41
N GLU A 95 -3.48 -11.10 -8.96
CA GLU A 95 -4.67 -11.72 -9.54
C GLU A 95 -5.72 -11.99 -8.47
N GLU A 96 -5.33 -12.66 -7.37
CA GLU A 96 -6.22 -12.97 -6.25
C GLU A 96 -6.82 -11.72 -5.60
N SER A 97 -6.03 -10.67 -5.43
CA SER A 97 -6.49 -9.41 -4.85
C SER A 97 -7.30 -8.54 -5.83
N GLY A 98 -7.27 -8.82 -7.12
CA GLY A 98 -7.86 -7.97 -8.16
C GLY A 98 -7.17 -6.62 -8.35
N LEU A 99 -6.02 -6.40 -7.71
CA LEU A 99 -5.27 -5.15 -7.76
C LEU A 99 -4.35 -5.09 -8.97
N ARG A 100 -4.10 -3.88 -9.47
CA ARG A 100 -3.29 -3.63 -10.68
C ARG A 100 -2.33 -2.46 -10.46
N PRO A 101 -1.28 -2.62 -9.65
CA PRO A 101 -0.20 -1.63 -9.62
C PRO A 101 0.46 -1.54 -11.01
N VAL A 102 1.01 -0.38 -11.34
CA VAL A 102 1.65 -0.14 -12.65
C VAL A 102 2.99 -0.86 -12.77
N ALA A 103 3.63 -1.17 -11.65
CA ALA A 103 4.87 -1.92 -11.58
C ALA A 103 5.06 -2.54 -10.18
N ALA A 104 6.02 -3.45 -10.07
CA ALA A 104 6.55 -3.96 -8.81
C ALA A 104 8.08 -3.82 -8.77
N ALA A 105 8.63 -3.55 -7.59
CA ALA A 105 10.07 -3.44 -7.35
C ALA A 105 10.46 -4.20 -6.08
N ALA A 106 11.71 -4.69 -6.02
CA ALA A 106 12.21 -5.38 -4.83
C ALA A 106 12.44 -4.41 -3.68
N HIS A 107 13.07 -3.27 -3.99
CA HIS A 107 13.43 -2.26 -3.03
C HIS A 107 13.16 -0.88 -3.62
N PHE A 108 12.87 0.09 -2.74
CA PHE A 108 12.78 1.50 -3.09
C PHE A 108 13.94 2.25 -2.46
N ALA A 109 14.69 2.98 -3.27
CA ALA A 109 15.76 3.87 -2.82
C ALA A 109 15.54 5.24 -3.47
N TRP A 110 15.60 6.30 -2.65
CA TRP A 110 15.49 7.68 -3.11
C TRP A 110 16.58 8.51 -2.44
N GLU A 111 17.58 8.88 -3.21
CA GLU A 111 18.68 9.69 -2.73
C GLU A 111 18.71 11.02 -3.46
N ARG A 112 18.76 12.12 -2.69
CA ARG A 112 19.00 13.44 -3.25
C ARG A 112 20.51 13.61 -3.38
N LEU A 113 20.99 13.48 -4.60
CA LEU A 113 22.37 13.82 -4.91
C LEU A 113 22.54 15.34 -4.79
N SER A 114 23.49 15.77 -3.96
CA SER A 114 23.92 17.17 -3.90
C SER A 114 24.76 17.47 -5.14
N GLY A 115 24.17 18.21 -6.08
CA GLY A 115 24.89 19.10 -6.99
C GLY A 115 24.68 20.53 -6.54
#